data_AF-A0A3N0BQ17-F1
#
_entry.id   AF-A0A3N0BQ17-F1
#
_cell.length_a   1.000
_cell.length_b   1.000
_cell.length_c   1.000
_cell.angle_alpha   90.00
_cell.angle_beta   90.00
_cell.angle_gamma   90.00
#
_symmetry.space_group_name_H-M   'P 1'
#
loop_
_entity.id
_entity.type
_entity.pdbx_description
1 polymer ?
#
loop_
_entity_poly.entity_id
_entity_poly.type
_entity_poly.pdbx_seq_one_letter_code
_entity_poly.pdbx_strand_id
1 'polypeptide(L)'
;MKIQKIRGQKRRSKNIEDWIDANLIYNKSYFFRNQRDYCEVLIHPWCDISIINSTIPEPKRKNRRKIILGLLDIYESWKTELDSVAKDYYPKIWLFEPHISKSQVVCAIDDKLHFYDNTFQQSNPPKSFGFKSYGELEDRLKQYQWKSFEHKMTLEDDHLGKPEDYRNLKDYIETKKWLDKKLKQPHRTYTIVENGIERTFNAFTQGTIWIGGR
;
A
#
# COMPACT_ATOMS: atom_id res chain seq x y z
N MET A 1 15.67 15.84 -1.23
CA MET A 1 14.83 15.44 -2.39
C MET A 1 13.72 16.47 -2.58
N LYS A 2 13.51 16.99 -3.79
CA LYS A 2 12.46 18.00 -4.07
C LYS A 2 11.09 17.31 -4.17
N ILE A 3 10.01 17.92 -3.70
CA ILE A 3 8.65 17.38 -3.90
C ILE A 3 8.13 17.82 -5.27
N GLN A 4 7.68 16.88 -6.08
CA GLN A 4 7.11 17.18 -7.40
C GLN A 4 5.76 17.90 -7.28
N LYS A 5 5.51 18.86 -8.17
CA LYS A 5 4.18 19.49 -8.31
C LYS A 5 3.30 18.66 -9.25
N ILE A 6 2.23 18.08 -8.73
CA ILE A 6 1.25 17.34 -9.55
C ILE A 6 0.32 18.32 -10.28
N ARG A 7 0.39 18.29 -11.62
CA ARG A 7 -0.43 19.10 -12.53
C ARG A 7 -1.58 18.29 -13.14
N GLY A 8 -2.55 18.99 -13.72
CA GLY A 8 -3.64 18.35 -14.48
C GLY A 8 -4.66 17.61 -13.62
N GLN A 9 -5.10 18.20 -12.51
CA GLN A 9 -5.96 17.54 -11.52
C GLN A 9 -7.25 16.95 -12.12
N LYS A 10 -7.85 17.60 -13.13
CA LYS A 10 -9.01 17.06 -13.87
C LYS A 10 -8.69 15.76 -14.59
N ARG A 11 -7.59 15.73 -15.37
CA ARG A 11 -7.10 14.51 -16.03
C ARG A 11 -6.81 13.41 -15.03
N ARG A 12 -6.16 13.75 -13.91
CA ARG A 12 -5.87 12.76 -12.85
C ARG A 12 -7.15 12.20 -12.21
N SER A 13 -8.17 13.03 -12.05
CA SER A 13 -9.48 12.57 -11.59
C SER A 13 -10.12 11.60 -12.59
N LYS A 14 -10.02 11.85 -13.90
CA LYS A 14 -10.53 10.93 -14.92
C LYS A 14 -9.75 9.61 -14.92
N ASN A 15 -8.42 9.65 -14.80
CA ASN A 15 -7.62 8.44 -14.66
C ASN A 15 -8.02 7.58 -13.44
N ILE A 16 -8.49 8.20 -12.34
CA ILE A 16 -9.00 7.46 -11.20
C ILE A 16 -10.30 6.74 -11.57
N GLU A 17 -11.21 7.41 -12.28
CA GLU A 17 -12.45 6.81 -12.75
C GLU A 17 -12.17 5.65 -13.72
N ASP A 18 -11.27 5.85 -14.68
CA ASP A 18 -10.87 4.79 -15.63
C ASP A 18 -10.25 3.59 -14.91
N TRP A 19 -9.46 3.82 -13.85
CA TRP A 19 -8.93 2.75 -12.99
C TRP A 19 -10.04 2.02 -12.23
N ILE A 20 -11.05 2.72 -11.71
CA ILE A 20 -12.19 2.09 -11.05
C ILE A 20 -12.93 1.19 -12.04
N ASP A 21 -13.36 1.77 -13.16
CA ASP A 21 -14.16 1.07 -14.18
C ASP A 21 -13.47 -0.19 -14.68
N ALA A 22 -12.14 -0.13 -14.88
CA ALA A 22 -11.34 -1.27 -15.33
C ALA A 22 -11.21 -2.40 -14.29
N ASN A 23 -11.45 -2.13 -13.00
CA ASN A 23 -11.22 -3.08 -11.91
C ASN A 23 -12.51 -3.50 -11.17
N LEU A 24 -13.69 -2.99 -11.55
CA LEU A 24 -14.96 -3.44 -10.98
C LEU A 24 -15.20 -4.93 -11.23
N ILE A 25 -14.70 -5.47 -12.35
CA ILE A 25 -14.83 -6.89 -12.72
C ILE A 25 -13.44 -7.51 -12.70
N TYR A 26 -13.21 -8.49 -11.82
CA TYR A 26 -11.94 -9.23 -11.79
C TYR A 26 -11.88 -10.29 -12.91
N ASN A 27 -10.67 -10.69 -13.28
CA ASN A 27 -10.49 -11.71 -14.30
C ASN A 27 -10.78 -13.10 -13.71
N LYS A 28 -12.00 -13.62 -13.92
CA LYS A 28 -12.45 -14.91 -13.37
C LYS A 28 -11.51 -16.07 -13.71
N SER A 29 -11.10 -16.18 -14.96
CA SER A 29 -10.21 -17.26 -15.41
C SER A 29 -8.87 -17.22 -14.68
N TYR A 30 -8.32 -16.02 -14.47
CA TYR A 30 -7.10 -15.85 -13.69
C TYR A 30 -7.34 -16.15 -12.21
N PHE A 31 -8.44 -15.64 -11.64
CA PHE A 31 -8.77 -15.81 -10.23
C PHE A 31 -8.97 -17.27 -9.84
N PHE A 32 -9.82 -18.02 -10.55
CA PHE A 32 -10.07 -19.43 -10.21
C PHE A 32 -8.84 -20.32 -10.44
N ARG A 33 -7.94 -19.94 -11.36
CA ARG A 33 -6.68 -20.67 -11.56
C ARG A 33 -5.68 -20.42 -10.43
N ASN A 34 -5.59 -19.20 -9.92
CA ASN A 34 -4.59 -18.81 -8.91
C ASN A 34 -5.15 -18.83 -7.48
N GLN A 35 -6.47 -18.97 -7.34
CA GLN A 35 -7.25 -18.91 -6.10
C GLN A 35 -7.08 -17.60 -5.31
N ARG A 36 -6.51 -16.56 -5.92
CA ARG A 36 -6.32 -15.23 -5.35
C ARG A 36 -6.20 -14.18 -6.44
N ASP A 37 -6.62 -12.96 -6.13
CA ASP A 37 -6.42 -11.79 -6.98
C ASP A 37 -6.25 -10.52 -6.13
N TYR A 38 -5.76 -9.46 -6.75
CA TYR A 38 -5.61 -8.17 -6.08
C TYR A 38 -5.70 -7.02 -7.08
N CYS A 39 -6.20 -5.88 -6.61
CA CYS A 39 -6.26 -4.63 -7.34
C CYS A 39 -5.49 -3.55 -6.57
N GLU A 40 -4.28 -3.24 -7.03
CA GLU A 40 -3.48 -2.13 -6.52
C GLU A 40 -3.93 -0.78 -7.10
N VAL A 41 -3.69 0.31 -6.37
CA VAL A 41 -3.88 1.68 -6.86
C VAL A 41 -2.80 2.03 -7.90
N LEU A 42 -3.01 1.59 -9.14
CA LEU A 42 -2.11 1.80 -10.28
C LEU A 42 -2.49 3.05 -11.08
N ILE A 43 -2.39 4.22 -10.43
CA ILE A 43 -2.86 5.49 -11.00
C ILE A 43 -1.70 6.47 -11.15
N HIS A 44 -1.30 6.75 -12.39
CA HIS A 44 -0.28 7.74 -12.69
C HIS A 44 -0.67 9.15 -12.17
N PRO A 45 0.23 9.87 -11.48
CA PRO A 45 1.64 9.54 -11.27
C PRO A 45 1.91 8.87 -9.91
N TRP A 46 0.89 8.59 -9.11
CA TRP A 46 1.06 8.17 -7.72
C TRP A 46 1.63 6.76 -7.56
N CYS A 47 1.50 5.92 -8.58
CA CYS A 47 2.15 4.61 -8.65
C CYS A 47 3.57 4.66 -9.27
N ASP A 48 4.04 5.84 -9.71
CA ASP A 48 5.30 5.92 -10.46
C ASP A 48 6.52 5.92 -9.55
N ILE A 49 7.61 5.35 -10.06
CA ILE A 49 8.94 5.54 -9.50
C ILE A 49 9.49 6.84 -10.07
N SER A 50 9.93 7.75 -9.20
CA SER A 50 10.55 8.99 -9.66
C SER A 50 11.92 8.72 -10.30
N ILE A 51 12.02 8.97 -11.60
CA ILE A 51 13.26 8.77 -12.39
C ILE A 51 14.26 9.93 -12.20
N ILE A 52 13.81 11.03 -11.60
CA ILE A 52 14.64 12.17 -11.19
C ILE A 52 14.71 12.22 -9.67
N ASN A 53 15.72 12.87 -9.08
CA ASN A 53 15.89 13.00 -7.62
C ASN A 53 14.78 13.87 -6.96
N SER A 54 13.57 13.34 -6.91
CA SER A 54 12.37 14.01 -6.42
C SER A 54 11.36 13.00 -5.86
N THR A 55 10.45 13.46 -5.03
CA THR A 55 9.38 12.65 -4.44
C THR A 55 8.07 12.98 -5.09
N ILE A 56 7.32 11.96 -5.51
CA ILE A 56 5.94 12.12 -5.93
C ILE A 56 5.08 12.19 -4.66
N PRO A 57 4.34 13.28 -4.43
CA PRO A 57 3.50 13.38 -3.24
C PRO A 57 2.23 12.53 -3.40
N GLU A 58 1.77 11.97 -2.29
CA GLU A 58 0.48 11.25 -2.19
C GLU A 58 -0.70 12.09 -2.72
N PRO A 59 -1.76 11.44 -3.25
CA PRO A 59 -2.98 12.12 -3.66
C PRO A 59 -3.60 12.84 -2.45
N LYS A 60 -4.12 14.05 -2.67
CA LYS A 60 -4.73 14.89 -1.63
C LYS A 60 -6.16 15.26 -1.98
N ARG A 61 -6.95 15.60 -0.95
CA ARG A 61 -8.30 16.16 -1.07
C ARG A 61 -9.21 15.29 -1.96
N LYS A 62 -9.75 15.85 -3.04
CA LYS A 62 -10.72 15.19 -3.94
C LYS A 62 -10.18 13.88 -4.52
N ASN A 63 -8.94 13.86 -4.99
CA ASN A 63 -8.37 12.65 -5.60
C ASN A 63 -8.12 11.55 -4.56
N ARG A 64 -7.68 11.92 -3.35
CA ARG A 64 -7.59 10.97 -2.22
C ARG A 64 -8.95 10.34 -1.94
N ARG A 65 -10.01 11.16 -1.84
CA ARG A 65 -11.38 10.67 -1.60
C ARG A 65 -11.87 9.76 -2.72
N LYS A 66 -11.63 10.13 -3.99
CA LYS A 66 -12.02 9.31 -5.14
C LYS A 66 -11.34 7.94 -5.16
N ILE A 67 -10.04 7.88 -4.82
CA ILE A 67 -9.33 6.60 -4.73
C ILE A 67 -9.92 5.72 -3.64
N ILE A 68 -10.20 6.28 -2.45
CA ILE A 68 -10.79 5.53 -1.35
C ILE A 68 -12.20 5.05 -1.72
N LEU A 69 -13.01 5.90 -2.35
CA LEU A 69 -14.32 5.52 -2.87
C LEU A 69 -14.20 4.35 -3.86
N GLY A 70 -13.27 4.45 -4.81
CA GLY A 70 -12.99 3.40 -5.78
C GLY A 70 -12.59 2.06 -5.15
N LEU A 71 -11.75 2.08 -4.10
CA LEU A 71 -11.41 0.86 -3.36
C LEU A 71 -12.64 0.21 -2.72
N LEU A 72 -13.59 1.01 -2.21
CA LEU A 72 -14.85 0.50 -1.66
C LEU A 72 -15.74 -0.07 -2.78
N ASP A 73 -15.85 0.62 -3.91
CA ASP A 73 -16.65 0.18 -5.06
C ASP A 73 -16.14 -1.16 -5.62
N ILE A 74 -14.82 -1.27 -5.82
CA ILE A 74 -14.15 -2.50 -6.29
C ILE A 74 -14.37 -3.64 -5.30
N TYR A 75 -14.16 -3.38 -4.00
CA TYR A 75 -14.40 -4.37 -2.95
C TYR A 75 -15.84 -4.89 -2.97
N GLU A 76 -16.82 -4.00 -3.03
CA GLU A 76 -18.24 -4.36 -2.98
C GLU A 76 -18.65 -5.14 -4.24
N SER A 77 -18.12 -4.75 -5.41
CA SER A 77 -18.33 -5.48 -6.67
C SER A 77 -17.75 -6.90 -6.57
N TRP A 78 -16.49 -7.03 -6.17
CA TRP A 78 -15.83 -8.33 -6.06
C TRP A 78 -16.51 -9.22 -5.00
N LYS A 79 -16.89 -8.65 -3.85
CA LYS A 79 -17.61 -9.37 -2.80
C LYS A 79 -18.95 -9.90 -3.32
N THR A 80 -19.73 -9.06 -4.02
CA THR A 80 -21.03 -9.46 -4.59
C THR A 80 -20.88 -10.66 -5.53
N GLU A 81 -19.84 -10.65 -6.35
CA GLU A 81 -19.56 -11.80 -7.20
C GLU A 81 -19.14 -13.03 -6.40
N LEU A 82 -18.21 -12.89 -5.44
CA LEU A 82 -17.72 -13.99 -4.61
C LEU A 82 -18.83 -14.66 -3.79
N ASP A 83 -19.78 -13.87 -3.28
CA ASP A 83 -20.99 -14.36 -2.59
C ASP A 83 -21.80 -15.35 -3.45
N SER A 84 -21.70 -15.28 -4.77
CA SER A 84 -22.43 -16.16 -5.70
C SER A 84 -21.67 -17.43 -6.12
N VAL A 85 -20.34 -17.46 -5.97
CA VAL A 85 -19.49 -18.53 -6.56
C VAL A 85 -18.67 -19.31 -5.53
N ALA A 86 -18.36 -18.73 -4.37
CA ALA A 86 -17.47 -19.34 -3.39
C ALA A 86 -18.18 -19.59 -2.07
N LYS A 87 -17.93 -20.76 -1.47
CA LYS A 87 -18.45 -21.11 -0.14
C LYS A 87 -17.75 -20.33 0.96
N ASP A 88 -16.42 -20.23 0.87
CA ASP A 88 -15.56 -19.51 1.79
C ASP A 88 -14.57 -18.66 0.98
N TYR A 89 -14.42 -17.39 1.36
CA TYR A 89 -13.56 -16.45 0.65
C TYR A 89 -13.06 -15.35 1.59
N TYR A 90 -11.91 -14.76 1.26
CA TYR A 90 -11.29 -13.66 2.00
C TYR A 90 -11.22 -12.45 1.08
N PRO A 91 -12.12 -11.45 1.15
CA PRO A 91 -11.87 -10.16 0.56
C PRO A 91 -11.52 -9.15 1.64
N LYS A 92 -10.49 -8.36 1.42
CA LYS A 92 -10.15 -7.22 2.29
C LYS A 92 -9.73 -6.01 1.48
N ILE A 93 -9.96 -4.84 2.06
CA ILE A 93 -9.33 -3.58 1.65
C ILE A 93 -8.13 -3.37 2.53
N TRP A 94 -6.96 -3.15 1.93
CA TRP A 94 -5.77 -2.67 2.63
C TRP A 94 -5.60 -1.19 2.34
N LEU A 95 -5.96 -0.36 3.32
CA LEU A 95 -5.90 1.08 3.23
C LEU A 95 -4.66 1.61 3.95
N PHE A 96 -3.68 2.10 3.19
CA PHE A 96 -2.41 2.58 3.71
C PHE A 96 -2.51 4.08 4.03
N GLU A 97 -2.45 4.45 5.31
CA GLU A 97 -2.44 5.85 5.74
C GLU A 97 -1.03 6.24 6.24
N PRO A 98 -0.40 7.31 5.71
CA PRO A 98 -0.93 8.26 4.72
C PRO A 98 -0.71 7.87 3.25
N HIS A 99 -0.10 6.72 2.97
CA HIS A 99 0.32 6.30 1.63
C HIS A 99 -0.80 5.63 0.81
N ILE A 100 -1.87 6.37 0.54
CA ILE A 100 -3.07 5.85 -0.12
C ILE A 100 -2.75 5.23 -1.49
N SER A 101 -1.72 5.72 -2.17
CA SER A 101 -1.20 5.13 -3.42
C SER A 101 -0.78 3.66 -3.33
N LYS A 102 -0.47 3.15 -2.13
CA LYS A 102 -0.10 1.75 -1.87
C LYS A 102 -1.29 0.86 -1.48
N SER A 103 -2.48 1.45 -1.44
CA SER A 103 -3.68 0.72 -1.03
C SER A 103 -4.10 -0.28 -2.10
N GLN A 104 -4.85 -1.30 -1.68
CA GLN A 104 -5.31 -2.34 -2.58
C GLN A 104 -6.55 -3.04 -2.06
N VAL A 105 -7.30 -3.67 -2.98
CA VAL A 105 -8.30 -4.69 -2.66
C VAL A 105 -7.67 -6.05 -2.94
N VAL A 106 -7.81 -7.00 -2.01
CA VAL A 106 -7.30 -8.36 -2.19
C VAL A 106 -8.44 -9.35 -2.01
N CYS A 107 -8.40 -10.46 -2.76
CA CYS A 107 -9.29 -11.59 -2.55
C CYS A 107 -8.54 -12.94 -2.59
N ALA A 108 -9.04 -13.93 -1.86
CA ALA A 108 -8.56 -15.31 -1.94
C ALA A 108 -9.67 -16.32 -1.63
N ILE A 109 -9.56 -17.52 -2.19
CA ILE A 109 -10.45 -18.68 -2.03
C ILE A 109 -9.64 -19.96 -1.82
N ASP A 110 -10.31 -21.05 -1.47
CA ASP A 110 -9.77 -22.41 -1.42
C ASP A 110 -8.41 -22.48 -0.69
N ASP A 111 -7.37 -23.05 -1.33
CA ASP A 111 -6.05 -23.27 -0.72
C ASP A 111 -5.31 -21.96 -0.39
N LYS A 112 -5.79 -20.81 -0.89
CA LYS A 112 -5.23 -19.49 -0.63
C LYS A 112 -6.02 -18.68 0.38
N LEU A 113 -7.08 -19.22 0.99
CA LEU A 113 -7.93 -18.50 1.93
C LEU A 113 -7.15 -17.77 3.03
N HIS A 114 -6.10 -18.41 3.56
CA HIS A 114 -5.24 -17.90 4.64
C HIS A 114 -3.93 -17.26 4.15
N PHE A 115 -3.77 -17.06 2.84
CA PHE A 115 -2.52 -16.54 2.25
C PHE A 115 -2.12 -15.18 2.84
N TYR A 116 -3.09 -14.35 3.21
CA TYR A 116 -2.87 -12.98 3.66
C TYR A 116 -2.79 -12.81 5.19
N ASP A 117 -2.99 -13.86 5.99
CA ASP A 117 -3.17 -13.73 7.44
C ASP A 117 -1.93 -13.16 8.16
N ASN A 118 -0.74 -13.44 7.63
CA ASN A 118 0.55 -13.03 8.21
C ASN A 118 1.26 -11.97 7.38
N THR A 119 0.58 -11.28 6.46
CA THR A 119 1.22 -10.27 5.60
C THR A 119 1.72 -9.05 6.39
N PHE A 120 1.05 -8.67 7.47
CA PHE A 120 1.40 -7.49 8.26
C PHE A 120 1.41 -7.76 9.75
N GLN A 121 2.32 -7.07 10.45
CA GLN A 121 2.35 -7.07 11.91
C GLN A 121 1.21 -6.21 12.47
N GLN A 122 0.36 -6.78 13.32
CA GLN A 122 -0.72 -6.02 13.97
C GLN A 122 -0.14 -4.94 14.88
N SER A 123 -0.77 -3.76 14.91
CA SER A 123 -0.35 -2.68 15.81
C SER A 123 -0.53 -3.08 17.26
N ASN A 124 0.48 -2.79 18.09
CA ASN A 124 0.43 -2.97 19.53
C ASN A 124 0.83 -1.66 20.24
N PRO A 125 -0.09 -0.97 20.95
CA PRO A 125 -1.51 -1.33 21.11
C PRO A 125 -2.32 -1.17 19.81
N PRO A 126 -3.46 -1.88 19.67
CA PRO A 126 -4.38 -1.66 18.56
C PRO A 126 -4.84 -0.20 18.50
N LYS A 127 -4.92 0.36 17.29
CA LYS A 127 -5.39 1.73 17.05
C LYS A 127 -6.86 1.71 16.64
N SER A 128 -7.60 2.73 17.04
CA SER A 128 -8.97 2.94 16.57
C SER A 128 -8.99 3.62 15.20
N PHE A 129 -9.89 3.17 14.32
CA PHE A 129 -10.03 3.76 12.99
C PHE A 129 -10.64 5.17 13.12
N GLY A 130 -9.93 6.18 12.60
CA GLY A 130 -10.33 7.59 12.69
C GLY A 130 -11.39 8.00 11.67
N PHE A 131 -12.62 7.47 11.75
CA PHE A 131 -13.67 7.65 10.73
C PHE A 131 -13.92 9.10 10.33
N LYS A 132 -13.97 10.03 11.31
CA LYS A 132 -14.24 11.46 11.08
C LYS A 132 -13.25 12.12 10.12
N SER A 133 -12.02 11.59 10.00
CA SER A 133 -11.01 12.14 9.09
C SER A 133 -11.34 11.91 7.60
N TYR A 134 -12.33 11.07 7.29
CA TYR A 134 -12.74 10.73 5.94
C TYR A 134 -13.96 11.53 5.43
N GLY A 135 -14.57 12.36 6.29
CA GLY A 135 -15.66 13.26 5.91
C GLY A 135 -16.87 12.52 5.35
N GLU A 136 -17.27 12.85 4.12
CA GLU A 136 -18.43 12.25 3.42
C GLU A 136 -18.38 10.72 3.29
N LEU A 137 -17.19 10.10 3.41
CA LEU A 137 -17.05 8.64 3.37
C LEU A 137 -17.22 7.96 4.73
N GLU A 138 -17.38 8.73 5.81
CA GLU A 138 -17.46 8.22 7.18
C GLU A 138 -18.50 7.10 7.33
N ASP A 139 -19.73 7.33 6.90
CA ASP A 139 -20.82 6.38 7.12
C ASP A 139 -20.66 5.09 6.31
N ARG A 140 -20.08 5.19 5.11
CA ARG A 140 -19.75 4.00 4.30
C ARG A 140 -18.61 3.20 4.91
N LEU A 141 -17.60 3.87 5.47
CA LEU A 141 -16.46 3.21 6.13
C LEU A 141 -16.85 2.53 7.44
N LYS A 142 -17.84 3.06 8.19
CA LYS A 142 -18.36 2.45 9.44
C LYS A 142 -18.99 1.08 9.24
N GLN A 143 -19.45 0.78 8.03
CA GLN A 143 -20.03 -0.52 7.70
C GLN A 143 -18.97 -1.64 7.60
N TYR A 144 -17.68 -1.32 7.69
CA TYR A 144 -16.57 -2.27 7.65
C TYR A 144 -15.96 -2.47 9.03
N GLN A 145 -15.46 -3.69 9.28
CA GLN A 145 -14.63 -3.97 10.44
C GLN A 145 -13.16 -3.72 10.12
N TRP A 146 -12.58 -2.70 10.75
CA TRP A 146 -11.20 -2.29 10.52
C TRP A 146 -10.26 -2.75 11.64
N LYS A 147 -9.11 -3.31 11.25
CA LYS A 147 -8.00 -3.64 12.15
C LYS A 147 -6.75 -2.86 11.76
N SER A 148 -5.98 -2.40 12.75
CA SER A 148 -4.77 -1.62 12.56
C SER A 148 -3.50 -2.49 12.49
N PHE A 149 -2.69 -2.26 11.48
CA PHE A 149 -1.40 -2.92 11.26
C PHE A 149 -0.30 -1.89 11.03
N GLU A 150 0.94 -2.31 11.25
CA GLU A 150 2.11 -1.44 11.16
C GLU A 150 2.54 -1.25 9.71
N HIS A 151 2.57 0.00 9.24
CA HIS A 151 3.22 0.33 7.98
C HIS A 151 4.67 0.73 8.28
N LYS A 152 5.63 -0.11 7.89
CA LYS A 152 7.05 0.12 8.11
C LYS A 152 7.81 0.13 6.79
N MET A 153 8.93 0.84 6.78
CA MET A 153 9.98 0.70 5.77
C MET A 153 11.19 0.09 6.43
N THR A 154 11.70 -0.98 5.84
CA THR A 154 12.89 -1.70 6.30
C THR A 154 14.07 -1.36 5.40
N LEU A 155 15.21 -1.08 6.01
CA LEU A 155 16.50 -0.93 5.33
C LEU A 155 17.47 -1.96 5.90
N GLU A 156 18.12 -2.72 5.02
CA GLU A 156 19.26 -3.56 5.39
C GLU A 156 20.46 -2.67 5.79
N ASP A 157 21.37 -3.21 6.58
CA ASP A 157 22.59 -2.53 7.02
C ASP A 157 23.53 -2.18 5.85
N ASP A 158 23.53 -3.00 4.79
CA ASP A 158 24.28 -2.79 3.57
C ASP A 158 23.55 -1.97 2.49
N HIS A 159 22.39 -1.38 2.81
CA HIS A 159 21.53 -0.67 1.85
C HIS A 159 22.25 0.38 0.98
N LEU A 160 23.33 0.99 1.47
CA LEU A 160 24.10 1.97 0.70
C LEU A 160 24.88 1.34 -0.47
N GLY A 161 25.32 0.08 -0.37
CA GLY A 161 26.22 -0.53 -1.34
C GLY A 161 27.57 0.19 -1.47
N LYS A 162 28.25 0.00 -2.61
CA LYS A 162 29.54 0.62 -2.93
C LYS A 162 29.36 1.73 -3.97
N PRO A 163 30.29 2.71 -4.07
CA PRO A 163 30.20 3.78 -5.06
C PRO A 163 30.06 3.30 -6.51
N GLU A 164 30.62 2.14 -6.84
CA GLU A 164 30.61 1.55 -8.17
C GLU A 164 29.22 1.01 -8.58
N ASP A 165 28.35 0.75 -7.60
CA ASP A 165 26.97 0.29 -7.84
C ASP A 165 26.06 1.44 -8.36
N TYR A 166 26.55 2.68 -8.32
CA TYR A 166 25.81 3.87 -8.70
C TYR A 166 26.20 4.34 -10.10
N ARG A 167 25.23 4.96 -10.78
CA ARG A 167 25.47 5.60 -12.09
C ARG A 167 26.60 6.63 -12.05
N ASN A 168 26.76 7.32 -10.92
CA ASN A 168 27.83 8.30 -10.69
C ASN A 168 28.03 8.57 -9.18
N LEU A 169 29.19 9.14 -8.85
CA LEU A 169 29.56 9.45 -7.46
C LEU A 169 28.61 10.45 -6.77
N LYS A 170 27.98 11.35 -7.53
CA LYS A 170 27.04 12.32 -6.96
C LYS A 170 25.81 11.63 -6.40
N ASP A 171 25.24 10.67 -7.13
CA ASP A 171 24.09 9.89 -6.68
C ASP A 171 24.44 9.09 -5.41
N TYR A 172 25.62 8.46 -5.36
CA TYR A 172 26.13 7.79 -4.16
C TYR A 172 26.22 8.74 -2.95
N ILE A 173 26.82 9.93 -3.12
CA ILE A 173 26.94 10.92 -2.04
C ILE A 173 25.57 11.41 -1.56
N GLU A 174 24.61 11.61 -2.48
CA GLU A 174 23.25 12.02 -2.14
C GLU A 174 22.50 10.93 -1.36
N THR A 175 22.61 9.67 -1.77
CA THR A 175 22.02 8.52 -1.06
C THR A 175 22.67 8.33 0.31
N LYS A 176 24.00 8.44 0.42
CA LYS A 176 24.72 8.39 1.69
C LYS A 176 24.21 9.46 2.66
N LYS A 177 24.12 10.72 2.21
CA LYS A 177 23.58 11.83 3.03
C LYS A 177 22.14 11.58 3.47
N TRP A 178 21.31 11.02 2.58
CA TRP A 178 19.94 10.67 2.91
C TRP A 178 19.89 9.56 3.97
N LEU A 179 20.69 8.50 3.82
CA LEU A 179 20.76 7.38 4.74
C LEU A 179 21.26 7.82 6.12
N ASP A 180 22.34 8.61 6.18
CA ASP A 180 22.88 9.18 7.42
C ASP A 180 21.82 10.01 8.17
N LYS A 181 20.97 10.74 7.43
CA LYS A 181 19.86 11.49 8.00
C LYS A 181 18.72 10.57 8.44
N LYS A 182 18.46 9.50 7.69
CA LYS A 182 17.35 8.57 7.95
C LYS A 182 17.64 7.72 9.20
N LEU A 183 18.84 7.18 9.32
CA LEU A 183 19.28 6.40 10.49
C LEU A 183 19.29 7.20 11.80
N LYS A 184 19.35 8.54 11.74
CA LYS A 184 19.17 9.40 12.93
C LYS A 184 17.73 9.51 13.42
N GLN A 185 16.75 9.09 12.63
CA GLN A 185 15.34 9.10 13.04
C GLN A 185 15.04 7.91 13.96
N PRO A 186 14.03 7.98 14.84
CA PRO A 186 13.60 6.84 15.63
C PRO A 186 13.26 5.63 14.73
N HIS A 187 13.87 4.49 15.02
CA HIS A 187 13.67 3.23 14.32
C HIS A 187 13.93 2.06 15.25
N ARG A 188 13.45 0.87 14.84
CA ARG A 188 13.75 -0.39 15.51
C ARG A 188 14.79 -1.14 14.71
N THR A 189 15.82 -1.63 15.37
CA THR A 189 16.79 -2.55 14.78
C THR A 189 16.45 -3.98 15.20
N TYR A 190 16.57 -4.92 14.27
CA TYR A 190 16.44 -6.35 14.55
C TYR A 190 17.28 -7.14 13.56
N THR A 191 17.60 -8.37 13.94
CA THR A 191 18.43 -9.28 13.15
C THR A 191 17.63 -10.49 12.75
N ILE A 192 17.81 -10.96 11.52
CA ILE A 192 17.30 -12.23 11.04
C ILE A 192 18.48 -13.09 10.61
N VAL A 193 18.47 -14.37 10.99
CA VAL A 193 19.42 -15.38 10.51
C VAL A 193 18.69 -16.26 9.52
N GLU A 194 19.06 -16.16 8.25
CA GLU A 194 18.53 -17.02 7.17
C GLU A 194 19.69 -17.79 6.52
N ASN A 195 19.57 -19.11 6.47
CA ASN A 195 20.58 -20.00 5.90
C ASN A 195 22.00 -19.78 6.47
N GLY A 196 22.10 -19.43 7.76
CA GLY A 196 23.37 -19.14 8.43
C GLY A 196 23.95 -17.76 8.15
N ILE A 197 23.28 -16.92 7.35
CA ILE A 197 23.66 -15.54 7.09
C ILE A 197 22.87 -14.64 8.03
N GLU A 198 23.58 -13.92 8.88
CA GLU A 198 23.02 -12.90 9.76
C GLU A 198 22.82 -11.60 8.99
N ARG A 199 21.61 -11.03 9.03
CA ARG A 199 21.28 -9.74 8.41
C ARG A 199 20.61 -8.83 9.40
N THR A 200 21.08 -7.58 9.46
CA THR A 200 20.52 -6.57 10.34
C THR A 200 19.61 -5.63 9.57
N PHE A 201 18.42 -5.37 10.10
CA PHE A 201 17.41 -4.51 9.50
C PHE A 201 17.06 -3.34 10.41
N ASN A 202 16.85 -2.18 9.80
CA ASN A 202 16.38 -0.95 10.42
C ASN A 202 14.95 -0.65 9.94
N ALA A 203 13.97 -0.79 10.83
CA ALA A 203 12.56 -0.54 10.54
C ALA A 203 12.09 0.84 11.02
N PHE A 204 11.60 1.62 10.06
CA PHE A 204 11.06 2.96 10.26
C PHE A 204 9.55 2.95 10.12
N THR A 205 8.83 3.43 11.13
CA THR A 205 7.37 3.61 11.05
C THR A 205 7.04 4.65 9.98
N GLN A 206 6.19 4.27 9.02
CA GLN A 206 5.71 5.12 7.94
C GLN A 206 4.23 5.49 8.09
N GLY A 207 3.46 4.72 8.86
CA GLY A 207 2.03 4.96 9.00
C GLY A 207 1.28 3.78 9.60
N THR A 208 0.01 3.64 9.23
CA THR A 208 -0.86 2.54 9.64
C THR A 208 -1.51 1.93 8.40
N ILE A 209 -1.54 0.60 8.34
CA ILE A 209 -2.32 -0.13 7.35
C ILE A 209 -3.63 -0.52 8.03
N TRP A 210 -4.74 -0.10 7.46
CA TRP A 210 -6.06 -0.49 7.92
C TRP A 210 -6.57 -1.61 7.02
N ILE A 211 -6.80 -2.78 7.62
CA ILE A 211 -7.37 -3.92 6.92
C ILE A 211 -8.86 -3.96 7.25
N GLY A 212 -9.69 -3.76 6.23
CA GLY A 212 -11.14 -3.67 6.34
C GLY A 212 -11.83 -4.79 5.57
N GLY A 213 -12.94 -5.29 6.10
CA GLY A 213 -13.84 -6.19 5.38
C GLY A 213 -15.20 -6.31 6.07
N ARG A 214 -16.12 -6.99 5.39
CA ARG A 214 -17.50 -7.28 5.82
C ARG A 214 -17.83 -8.74 5.63
#